data_AF-A0A9E4GFD2-F1
#
_entry.id   AF-A0A9E4GFD2-F1
#
_cell.length_a   1.000
_cell.length_b   1.000
_cell.length_c   1.000
_cell.angle_alpha   90.00
_cell.angle_beta   90.00
_cell.angle_gamma   90.00
#
_symmetry.space_group_name_H-M   'P 1'
#
loop_
_entity.id
_entity.type
_entity.pdbx_description
1 polymer ?
#
loop_
_entity_poly.entity_id
_entity_poly.type
_entity_poly.pdbx_seq_one_letter_code
_entity_poly.pdbx_strand_id
1 'polypeptide(L)' 'MLLVNWNLLGDGEHTVTALVDGVELGRTTVRVTTLGQEFVEGVAGECVAEDFPHLGQTVTLEWQQTSQNFVITDVQ' A
#
# COMPACT_ATOMS: atom_id res chain seq x y z
N MET A 1 0.49 -13.80 -6.28
CA MET A 1 0.72 -12.62 -5.43
C MET A 1 -0.51 -12.43 -4.56
N LEU A 2 -0.36 -12.31 -3.25
CA LEU A 2 -1.49 -12.04 -2.35
C LEU A 2 -1.81 -10.54 -2.41
N LEU A 3 -3.05 -10.21 -2.77
CA LEU A 3 -3.55 -8.84 -2.68
C LEU A 3 -4.23 -8.67 -1.32
N VAL A 4 -3.82 -7.65 -0.57
CA VAL A 4 -4.38 -7.35 0.76
C VAL A 4 -4.97 -5.95 0.73
N ASN A 5 -6.22 -5.80 1.14
CA ASN A 5 -6.78 -4.51 1.50
C ASN A 5 -6.29 -4.14 2.90
N TRP A 6 -5.35 -3.20 2.98
CA TRP A 6 -4.75 -2.77 4.24
C TRP A 6 -5.72 -2.00 5.14
N ASN A 7 -6.78 -1.40 4.58
CA ASN A 7 -7.76 -0.63 5.35
C ASN A 7 -8.57 -1.49 6.31
N LEU A 8 -8.66 -2.81 6.10
CA LEU A 8 -9.32 -3.75 7.02
C LEU A 8 -8.63 -3.87 8.38
N LEU A 9 -7.36 -3.47 8.48
CA LEU A 9 -6.61 -3.53 9.73
C LEU A 9 -6.89 -2.31 10.63
N GLY A 10 -7.45 -1.23 10.07
CA GLY A 10 -7.61 0.05 10.76
C GLY A 10 -6.29 0.79 11.00
N ASP A 11 -6.41 2.05 11.42
CA ASP A 11 -5.25 2.90 11.71
C ASP A 11 -4.42 2.35 12.87
N GLY A 12 -3.08 2.39 12.74
CA GLY A 12 -2.17 2.05 13.84
C GLY A 12 -1.01 1.16 13.43
N GLU A 13 -0.30 0.65 14.43
CA GLU A 13 0.82 -0.28 14.21
C GLU A 13 0.34 -1.71 14.17
N HIS A 14 0.79 -2.44 13.15
CA HIS A 14 0.48 -3.85 12.92
C HIS A 14 1.78 -4.61 12.70
N THR A 15 1.83 -5.86 13.18
CA THR A 15 2.99 -6.73 12.99
C THR A 15 2.70 -7.77 11.92
N VAL A 16 3.53 -7.80 10.88
CA VAL A 16 3.50 -8.83 9.84
C VAL A 16 4.54 -9.88 10.19
N THR A 17 4.12 -11.14 10.31
CA THR A 17 5.00 -12.29 10.55
C THR A 17 4.89 -13.26 9.38
N ALA A 18 6.02 -13.57 8.75
CA ALA A 18 6.10 -14.58 7.70
C ALA A 18 6.43 -15.95 8.33
N LEU A 19 5.62 -16.96 8.05
CA LEU A 19 5.78 -18.32 8.55
C LEU A 19 5.93 -19.30 7.39
N VAL A 20 6.80 -20.30 7.53
CA VAL A 20 6.83 -21.51 6.68
C VAL A 20 6.68 -22.71 7.59
N ASP A 21 5.64 -23.51 7.36
CA ASP A 21 5.29 -24.67 8.18
C ASP A 21 5.18 -24.34 9.68
N GLY A 22 4.72 -23.13 10.00
CA GLY A 22 4.59 -22.62 11.37
C GLY A 22 5.89 -22.09 11.99
N VAL A 23 7.02 -22.17 11.29
CA VAL A 23 8.30 -21.58 11.72
C VAL A 23 8.42 -20.17 11.16
N GLU A 24 8.75 -19.21 12.02
CA GLU A 24 8.95 -17.82 11.61
C GLU A 24 10.20 -17.64 10.77
N LEU A 25 10.01 -17.05 9.58
CA LEU A 25 11.08 -16.58 8.71
C LEU A 25 11.48 -15.13 9.01
N GLY A 26 10.53 -14.33 9.52
CA GLY A 26 10.79 -12.95 9.90
C GLY A 26 9.53 -12.23 10.33
N ARG A 27 9.75 -11.05 10.93
CA ARG A 27 8.70 -10.14 11.38
C ARG A 27 9.07 -8.69 11.09
N THR A 28 8.06 -7.87 10.84
CA THR A 28 8.22 -6.41 10.73
C THR A 28 6.98 -5.71 11.27
N THR A 29 7.16 -4.48 11.76
CA THR A 29 6.05 -3.62 12.15
C THR A 29 5.80 -2.60 11.04
N VAL A 30 4.54 -2.49 10.64
CA VAL A 30 4.07 -1.50 9.67
C VAL A 30 3.06 -0.58 10.35
N ARG A 31 3.02 0.69 9.93
CA ARG A 31 1.97 1.62 10.35
C ARG A 31 0.96 1.75 9.22
N VAL A 32 -0.28 1.40 9.51
CA VAL A 32 -1.41 1.57 8.60
C VAL A 32 -2.03 2.95 8.84
N THR A 33 -2.31 3.65 7.76
CA THR A 33 -3.08 4.90 7.72
C THR A 33 -4.15 4.75 6.66
N THR A 34 -5.40 4.74 7.10
CA THR A 34 -6.59 4.51 6.28
C THR A 34 -7.22 5.83 5.87
N LEU A 35 -8.19 5.77 4.96
CA LEU A 35 -9.04 6.90 4.58
C LEU A 35 -10.26 7.07 5.51
N GLY A 36 -10.23 6.46 6.70
CA GLY A 36 -11.33 6.50 7.68
C GLY A 36 -12.49 5.54 7.39
N GLN A 37 -12.40 4.73 6.33
CA GLN A 37 -13.35 3.68 5.97
C GLN A 37 -12.61 2.43 5.49
N GLU A 38 -13.16 1.24 5.77
CA GLU A 38 -12.57 -0.06 5.43
C GLU A 38 -12.50 -0.30 3.91
N PHE A 39 -13.44 0.24 3.15
CA PHE A 39 -13.48 0.14 1.69
C PHE A 39 -14.17 1.38 1.11
N VAL A 40 -13.43 2.16 0.33
CA VAL A 40 -13.90 3.35 -0.37
C VAL A 40 -14.24 2.98 -1.80
N GLU A 41 -15.46 3.29 -2.25
CA GLU A 41 -15.97 2.97 -3.58
C GLU A 41 -16.26 4.22 -4.41
N GLY A 42 -16.16 4.08 -5.74
CA GLY A 42 -16.52 5.13 -6.69
C GLY A 42 -15.55 6.30 -6.71
N VAL A 43 -14.37 6.14 -6.11
CA VAL A 43 -13.31 7.15 -6.12
C VAL A 43 -12.26 6.79 -7.16
N ALA A 44 -11.71 7.82 -7.79
CA ALA A 44 -10.59 7.74 -8.71
C ALA A 44 -9.65 8.91 -8.39
N GLY A 45 -8.36 8.72 -8.64
CA GLY A 45 -7.38 9.75 -8.37
C GLY A 45 -6.07 9.40 -9.03
N GLU A 46 -5.40 10.43 -9.52
CA GLU A 46 -4.04 10.37 -10.03
C GLU A 46 -3.21 11.39 -9.26
N CYS A 47 -1.99 11.02 -8.89
CA CYS A 47 -1.03 11.95 -8.32
C CYS A 47 0.39 11.64 -8.82
N VAL A 48 1.28 12.60 -8.61
CA VAL A 48 2.67 12.52 -9.04
C VAL A 48 3.56 12.54 -7.81
N ALA A 49 4.54 11.64 -7.77
CA ALA A 49 5.63 11.71 -6.82
C ALA A 49 6.93 12.07 -7.56
N GLU A 50 7.45 13.26 -7.25
CA GLU A 50 8.73 13.74 -7.75
C GLU A 50 9.89 13.15 -6.94
N ASP A 51 11.07 13.08 -7.56
CA ASP A 51 12.31 12.57 -6.97
C ASP A 51 12.21 11.15 -6.39
N PHE A 52 11.34 10.32 -6.98
CA PHE A 52 11.10 8.93 -6.58
C PHE A 52 11.17 8.00 -7.79
N PRO A 53 11.72 6.77 -7.65
CA PRO A 53 12.41 6.23 -6.47
C PRO A 53 13.82 6.81 -6.28
N HIS A 54 14.32 7.56 -7.27
CA HIS A 54 15.60 8.26 -7.22
C HIS A 54 15.43 9.75 -7.56
N LEU A 55 16.34 10.59 -7.05
CA LEU A 55 16.39 12.01 -7.39
C LEU A 55 16.41 12.21 -8.90
N GLY A 56 15.58 13.13 -9.39
CA GLY A 56 15.41 13.45 -10.80
C GLY A 56 14.44 12.54 -11.56
N GLN A 57 13.85 11.52 -10.92
CA GLN A 57 12.80 10.69 -11.51
C GLN A 57 11.42 11.12 -11.03
N THR A 58 10.42 10.93 -11.88
CA THR A 58 9.03 11.25 -11.56
C THR A 58 8.17 10.02 -11.82
N VAL A 59 7.31 9.67 -10.87
CA VAL A 59 6.36 8.58 -11.03
C VAL A 59 4.92 9.06 -10.98
N THR A 60 4.09 8.47 -11.84
CA THR A 60 2.64 8.63 -11.77
C THR A 60 2.04 7.50 -10.94
N LEU A 61 1.19 7.89 -10.01
CA LEU A 61 0.44 7.02 -9.11
C LEU A 61 -1.04 7.11 -9.42
N GLU A 62 -1.69 5.97 -9.60
CA GLU A 62 -3.14 5.88 -9.83
C GLU A 62 -3.82 5.12 -8.70
N TRP A 63 -4.99 5.60 -8.27
CA TRP A 63 -5.81 4.92 -7.27
C TRP A 63 -6.38 3.62 -7.82
N GLN A 64 -6.06 2.51 -7.16
CA GLN A 64 -6.64 1.20 -7.44
C GLN A 64 -7.61 0.79 -6.32
N GLN A 65 -8.91 0.87 -6.61
CA GLN A 65 -9.97 0.58 -5.65
C GLN A 65 -9.91 -0.84 -5.08
N THR A 66 -9.56 -1.85 -5.88
CA THR A 66 -9.53 -3.26 -5.42
C THR A 66 -8.47 -3.51 -4.34
N SER A 67 -7.38 -2.74 -4.35
CA SER A 67 -6.31 -2.81 -3.34
C SER A 67 -6.43 -1.73 -2.27
N GLN A 68 -7.36 -0.79 -2.43
CA GLN A 68 -7.49 0.40 -1.58
C GLN A 68 -6.15 1.12 -1.40
N ASN A 69 -5.42 1.32 -2.51
CA ASN A 69 -4.09 1.90 -2.50
C ASN A 69 -3.76 2.56 -3.85
N PHE A 70 -2.69 3.35 -3.89
CA PHE A 70 -2.11 3.86 -5.12
C PHE A 70 -1.09 2.88 -5.70
N VAL A 71 -1.10 2.71 -7.02
CA VAL A 71 -0.12 1.91 -7.76
C VAL A 71 0.66 2.77 -8.74
N ILE A 72 1.92 2.43 -8.98
CA ILE A 72 2.75 3.09 -9.99
C ILE A 72 2.28 2.63 -11.38
N THR A 73 1.96 3.59 -12.23
CA THR A 73 1.51 3.34 -13.62
C THR A 73 2.51 3.84 -14.67
N ASP A 74 3.35 4.82 -14.33
CA ASP A 74 4.42 5.33 -15.20
C ASP A 74 5.65 5.75 -14.39
N VAL A 75 6.83 5.69 -15.02
CA VAL A 75 8.11 6.15 -14.46
C VAL A 75 8.87 6.88 -15.57
N GLN A 76 9.23 8.15 -15.29
CA GLN A 76 9.94 9.03 -16.20
C GLN A 76 11.38 9.28 -15.74
#